data_AF-A0A2D5VKV1-F1
#
_entry.id   AF-A0A2D5VKV1-F1
#
_cell.length_a   1.000
_cell.length_b   1.000
_cell.length_c   1.000
_cell.angle_alpha   90.00
_cell.angle_beta   90.00
_cell.angle_gamma   90.00
#
_symmetry.space_group_name_H-M   'P 1'
#
loop_
_entity.id
_entity.type
_entity.pdbx_description
1 polymer ?
#
loop_
_entity_poly.entity_id
_entity_poly.type
_entity_poly.pdbx_seq_one_letter_code
_entity_poly.pdbx_strand_id
1 'polypeptide(L)'
;MYYTIENLQQEYYQRQKIYGRNLVESDDSYMTDLFPTLFRFLAINPQNCNRPKIDLLFTLVGFADEVSLLATCLLKPKKVILVHSSMSQLNAYRIEAAVLDAFADLEDLASEPTPEIDFLLLEELTADKIVAAFKQRWEKLDDEGHNMGQVAIDLTGGTSVMSVSGLMAMRERGVENQYYLDFESNQDTNLPIPGTNRLTSLIFNQN
;
A
#
# COMPACT_ATOMS: atom_id res chain seq x y z
N MET A 1 -10.11 19.97 14.76
CA MET A 1 -9.84 20.96 13.70
C MET A 1 -10.33 20.33 12.40
N TYR A 2 -11.24 20.94 11.64
CA TYR A 2 -11.76 20.34 10.42
C TYR A 2 -10.80 20.63 9.26
N TYR A 3 -10.13 19.60 8.73
CA TYR A 3 -9.30 19.73 7.54
C TYR A 3 -10.20 19.77 6.29
N THR A 4 -9.98 20.75 5.41
CA THR A 4 -10.55 20.75 4.05
C THR A 4 -9.55 20.11 3.09
N ILE A 5 -10.04 19.51 2.01
CA ILE A 5 -9.21 18.94 0.93
C ILE A 5 -8.20 19.98 0.40
N GLU A 6 -8.66 21.21 0.20
CA GLU A 6 -7.84 22.33 -0.26
C GLU A 6 -6.72 22.70 0.73
N ASN A 7 -7.01 22.68 2.05
CA ASN A 7 -6.02 22.97 3.08
C ASN A 7 -4.91 21.90 3.13
N LEU A 8 -5.27 20.62 3.03
CA LEU A 8 -4.30 19.52 3.04
C LEU A 8 -3.43 19.52 1.77
N GLN A 9 -4.02 19.85 0.61
CA GLN A 9 -3.26 19.97 -0.62
C GLN A 9 -2.26 21.15 -0.57
N GLN A 10 -2.68 22.30 -0.05
CA GLN A 10 -1.78 23.44 0.16
C GLN A 10 -0.68 23.11 1.17
N GLU A 11 -1.02 22.45 2.28
CA GLU A 11 -0.05 22.02 3.28
C GLU A 11 1.01 21.08 2.67
N TYR A 12 0.59 20.09 1.87
CA TYR A 12 1.53 19.21 1.19
C TYR A 12 2.47 20.01 0.28
N TYR A 13 1.96 20.91 -0.57
CA TYR A 13 2.82 21.69 -1.47
C TYR A 13 3.81 22.59 -0.72
N GLN A 14 3.40 23.17 0.42
CA GLN A 14 4.31 23.95 1.25
C GLN A 14 5.40 23.08 1.85
N ARG A 15 5.04 21.91 2.40
CA ARG A 15 6.00 20.95 2.92
C ARG A 15 6.93 20.44 1.82
N GLN A 16 6.43 20.09 0.64
CA GLN A 16 7.24 19.66 -0.51
C GLN A 16 8.25 20.72 -0.97
N LYS A 17 7.89 22.01 -0.92
CA LYS A 17 8.84 23.11 -1.20
C LYS A 17 9.95 23.23 -0.14
N ILE A 18 9.64 22.93 1.11
CA ILE A 18 10.62 22.89 2.20
C ILE A 18 11.53 21.67 2.01
N TYR A 19 10.97 20.48 1.73
CA TYR A 19 11.70 19.25 1.44
C TYR A 19 12.60 19.34 0.22
N GLY A 20 12.06 19.79 -0.92
CA GLY A 20 12.81 19.92 -2.18
C GLY A 20 13.97 20.90 -2.11
N ARG A 21 13.98 21.83 -1.14
CA ARG A 21 15.11 22.73 -0.86
C ARG A 21 16.15 22.14 0.09
N ASN A 22 15.76 21.12 0.88
CA ASN A 22 16.56 20.52 1.95
C ASN A 22 16.92 19.05 1.66
N LEU A 23 17.11 18.66 0.39
CA LEU A 23 17.45 17.30 -0.09
C LEU A 23 18.75 16.68 0.49
N VAL A 24 19.28 17.21 1.59
CA VAL A 24 20.50 16.76 2.27
C VAL A 24 20.20 15.98 3.56
N GLU A 25 18.97 15.96 4.09
CA GLU A 25 18.70 15.31 5.40
C GLU A 25 17.54 14.28 5.35
N SER A 26 17.94 13.03 5.12
CA SER A 26 17.30 11.71 5.37
C SER A 26 15.89 11.37 4.84
N ASP A 27 15.77 10.13 4.33
CA ASP A 27 14.53 9.44 3.95
C ASP A 27 13.46 9.38 5.07
N ASP A 28 13.87 9.53 6.34
CA ASP A 28 12.94 9.50 7.48
C ASP A 28 12.03 10.73 7.54
N SER A 29 12.47 11.87 7.01
CA SER A 29 11.72 13.12 7.08
C SER A 29 10.49 13.11 6.15
N TYR A 30 10.56 12.43 5.01
CA TYR A 30 9.40 12.25 4.12
C TYR A 30 8.26 11.50 4.82
N MET A 31 8.58 10.33 5.39
CA MET A 31 7.61 9.45 6.04
C MET A 31 7.05 10.05 7.33
N THR A 32 7.84 10.85 8.04
CA THR A 32 7.41 11.48 9.30
C THR A 32 6.59 12.75 9.07
N ASP A 33 6.94 13.57 8.08
CA ASP A 33 6.41 14.93 8.00
C ASP A 33 5.51 15.18 6.78
N LEU A 34 5.75 14.50 5.65
CA LEU A 34 5.01 14.74 4.41
C LEU A 34 3.94 13.68 4.19
N PHE A 35 4.29 12.42 4.41
CA PHE A 35 3.41 11.28 4.20
C PHE A 35 2.10 11.34 5.00
N PRO A 36 2.08 11.69 6.31
CA PRO A 36 0.83 11.74 7.07
C PRO A 36 -0.18 12.75 6.49
N THR A 37 0.32 13.85 5.90
CA THR A 37 -0.53 14.86 5.25
C THR A 37 -1.15 14.30 3.97
N LEU A 38 -0.36 13.60 3.15
CA LEU A 38 -0.84 12.93 1.94
C LEU A 38 -1.87 11.84 2.27
N PHE A 39 -1.58 11.05 3.30
CA PHE A 39 -2.47 10.02 3.80
C PHE A 39 -3.84 10.61 4.19
N ARG A 40 -3.86 11.63 5.05
CA ARG A 40 -5.10 12.29 5.48
C ARG A 40 -5.87 12.84 4.29
N PHE A 41 -5.17 13.44 3.32
CA PHE A 41 -5.78 13.93 2.08
C PHE A 41 -6.48 12.83 1.30
N LEU A 42 -5.83 11.68 1.08
CA LEU A 42 -6.39 10.57 0.32
C LEU A 42 -7.53 9.87 1.06
N ALA A 43 -7.42 9.75 2.39
CA ALA A 43 -8.44 9.13 3.21
C ALA A 43 -9.80 9.86 3.12
N ILE A 44 -9.78 11.20 3.17
CA ILE A 44 -10.98 12.05 3.17
C ILE A 44 -11.44 12.49 1.78
N ASN A 45 -10.70 12.17 0.72
CA ASN A 45 -11.04 12.53 -0.66
C ASN A 45 -11.51 11.31 -1.48
N PRO A 46 -12.78 10.89 -1.31
CA PRO A 46 -13.32 9.68 -1.92
C PRO A 46 -13.46 9.74 -3.44
N GLN A 47 -13.36 10.92 -4.06
CA GLN A 47 -13.62 11.09 -5.49
C GLN A 47 -12.48 10.59 -6.41
N ASN A 48 -11.29 10.32 -5.85
CA ASN A 48 -10.11 9.97 -6.65
C ASN A 48 -9.95 8.47 -6.92
N CYS A 49 -10.84 7.61 -6.42
CA CYS A 49 -10.74 6.17 -6.63
C CYS A 49 -12.11 5.50 -6.53
N ASN A 50 -12.45 4.69 -7.53
CA ASN A 50 -13.51 3.70 -7.35
C ASN A 50 -12.97 2.69 -6.34
N ARG A 51 -13.57 2.61 -5.14
CA ARG A 51 -13.05 1.80 -4.02
C ARG A 51 -13.81 0.49 -3.95
N PRO A 52 -13.30 -0.61 -4.53
CA PRO A 52 -13.87 -1.92 -4.29
C PRO A 52 -13.70 -2.24 -2.81
N LYS A 53 -14.71 -2.84 -2.21
CA LYS A 53 -14.61 -3.34 -0.85
C LYS A 53 -13.62 -4.50 -0.85
N ILE A 54 -12.46 -4.33 -0.23
CA ILE A 54 -11.45 -5.37 -0.05
C ILE A 54 -11.48 -5.80 1.42
N ASP A 55 -11.57 -7.10 1.67
CA ASP A 55 -11.48 -7.65 3.02
C ASP A 55 -10.03 -8.02 3.35
N LEU A 56 -9.28 -8.56 2.38
CA LEU A 56 -7.90 -8.99 2.53
C LEU A 56 -7.00 -8.42 1.42
N LEU A 57 -5.92 -7.73 1.78
CA LEU A 57 -4.92 -7.22 0.85
C LEU A 57 -3.57 -7.92 1.07
N PHE A 58 -3.02 -8.53 0.02
CA PHE A 58 -1.60 -8.86 -0.04
C PHE A 58 -0.86 -7.68 -0.67
N THR A 59 0.10 -7.07 0.03
CA THR A 59 0.90 -5.97 -0.53
C THR A 59 2.37 -6.33 -0.52
N LEU A 60 3.02 -6.17 -1.68
CA LEU A 60 4.44 -6.49 -1.84
C LEU A 60 5.30 -5.34 -1.31
N VAL A 61 6.20 -5.65 -0.38
CA VAL A 61 7.08 -4.65 0.23
C VAL A 61 8.44 -4.64 -0.44
N GLY A 62 8.74 -3.52 -1.09
CA GLY A 62 10.02 -3.25 -1.76
C GLY A 62 10.86 -2.21 -1.03
N PHE A 63 11.68 -1.48 -1.79
CA PHE A 63 12.52 -0.40 -1.25
C PHE A 63 11.74 0.88 -0.95
N ALA A 64 10.67 1.16 -1.71
CA ALA A 64 9.74 2.25 -1.42
C ALA A 64 8.62 1.72 -0.53
N ASP A 65 8.61 2.11 0.74
CA ASP A 65 7.56 1.80 1.71
C ASP A 65 6.28 2.60 1.44
N GLU A 66 6.44 3.83 0.97
CA GLU A 66 5.34 4.74 0.62
C GLU A 66 4.26 4.08 -0.25
N VAL A 67 4.66 3.37 -1.30
CA VAL A 67 3.70 2.88 -2.30
C VAL A 67 2.75 1.82 -1.74
N SER A 68 3.26 0.92 -0.89
CA SER A 68 2.46 -0.10 -0.21
C SER A 68 1.54 0.51 0.83
N LEU A 69 2.01 1.56 1.51
CA LEU A 69 1.22 2.32 2.44
C LEU A 69 0.06 3.00 1.70
N LEU A 70 0.32 3.75 0.63
CA LEU A 70 -0.71 4.39 -0.21
C LEU A 70 -1.75 3.39 -0.73
N ALA A 71 -1.32 2.24 -1.25
CA ALA A 71 -2.24 1.20 -1.72
C ALA A 71 -3.19 0.74 -0.59
N THR A 72 -2.64 0.50 0.60
CA THR A 72 -3.41 0.14 1.81
C THR A 72 -4.43 1.22 2.18
N CYS A 73 -4.04 2.50 2.10
CA CYS A 73 -4.92 3.64 2.41
C CYS A 73 -6.10 3.74 1.46
N LEU A 74 -5.83 3.56 0.16
CA LEU A 74 -6.83 3.72 -0.90
C LEU A 74 -7.82 2.57 -0.90
N LEU A 75 -7.36 1.35 -0.60
CA LEU A 75 -8.17 0.13 -0.58
C LEU A 75 -8.92 -0.08 0.74
N LYS A 76 -8.42 0.45 1.86
CA LYS A 76 -8.97 0.26 3.21
C LYS A 76 -9.37 -1.19 3.52
N PRO A 77 -8.43 -2.16 3.36
CA PRO A 77 -8.75 -3.55 3.64
C PRO A 77 -9.00 -3.76 5.14
N LYS A 78 -9.68 -4.84 5.52
CA LYS A 78 -9.80 -5.22 6.94
C LYS A 78 -8.54 -5.91 7.46
N LYS A 79 -7.83 -6.61 6.57
CA LYS A 79 -6.58 -7.30 6.87
C LYS A 79 -5.55 -7.03 5.78
N VAL A 80 -4.31 -6.78 6.19
CA VAL A 80 -3.17 -6.60 5.29
C VAL A 80 -2.14 -7.67 5.58
N ILE A 81 -1.67 -8.34 4.53
CA ILE A 81 -0.51 -9.21 4.58
C ILE A 81 0.64 -8.48 3.88
N LEU A 82 1.61 -8.05 4.69
CA LEU A 82 2.86 -7.45 4.23
C LEU A 82 3.77 -8.58 3.72
N VAL A 83 3.89 -8.69 2.40
CA VAL A 83 4.74 -9.70 1.77
C VAL A 83 6.12 -9.11 1.54
N HIS A 84 7.12 -9.58 2.26
CA HIS A 84 8.45 -8.98 2.26
C HIS A 84 9.55 -10.03 2.19
N SER A 85 10.76 -9.59 1.88
CA SER A 85 11.97 -10.41 1.99
C SER A 85 12.75 -10.01 3.23
N SER A 86 13.83 -10.74 3.54
CA SER A 86 14.77 -10.30 4.58
C SER A 86 15.39 -8.93 4.29
N MET A 87 15.52 -8.55 3.00
CA MET A 87 16.06 -7.24 2.61
C MET A 87 15.07 -6.09 2.85
N SER A 88 13.77 -6.37 2.80
CA SER A 88 12.70 -5.37 2.98
C SER A 88 11.97 -5.48 4.32
N GLN A 89 12.51 -6.27 5.25
CA GLN A 89 11.90 -6.50 6.57
C GLN A 89 11.75 -5.21 7.39
N LEU A 90 12.78 -4.36 7.42
CA LEU A 90 12.70 -3.07 8.12
C LEU A 90 11.59 -2.19 7.53
N ASN A 91 11.45 -2.19 6.21
CA ASN A 91 10.39 -1.44 5.53
C ASN A 91 9.00 -2.00 5.87
N ALA A 92 8.85 -3.32 6.00
CA ALA A 92 7.59 -3.92 6.41
C ALA A 92 7.15 -3.45 7.81
N TYR A 93 8.08 -3.39 8.77
CA TYR A 93 7.77 -2.85 10.10
C TYR A 93 7.48 -1.34 10.10
N ARG A 94 8.18 -0.57 9.26
CA ARG A 94 7.87 0.87 9.07
C ARG A 94 6.47 1.06 8.51
N ILE A 95 6.06 0.24 7.54
CA ILE A 95 4.71 0.25 6.97
C ILE A 95 3.67 -0.11 8.04
N GLU A 96 3.88 -1.20 8.80
CA GLU A 96 2.97 -1.58 9.89
C GLU A 96 2.75 -0.41 10.86
N ALA A 97 3.83 0.18 11.38
CA ALA A 97 3.75 1.30 12.30
C ALA A 97 3.01 2.50 11.69
N ALA A 98 3.30 2.84 10.43
CA ALA A 98 2.67 3.94 9.74
C ALA A 98 1.19 3.68 9.41
N VAL A 99 0.80 2.45 9.07
CA VAL A 99 -0.62 2.07 8.87
C VAL A 99 -1.37 2.22 10.19
N LEU A 100 -0.83 1.68 11.28
CA LEU A 100 -1.50 1.72 12.58
C LEU A 100 -1.68 3.16 13.09
N ASP A 101 -0.65 4.00 12.97
CA ASP A 101 -0.72 5.41 13.36
C ASP A 101 -1.72 6.19 12.50
N ALA A 102 -1.65 6.00 11.18
CA ALA A 102 -2.48 6.73 10.25
C ALA A 102 -3.96 6.32 10.30
N PHE A 103 -4.26 5.05 10.55
CA PHE A 103 -5.65 4.59 10.75
C PHE A 103 -6.20 4.96 12.13
N ALA A 104 -5.37 5.02 13.18
CA ALA A 104 -5.81 5.53 14.49
C ALA A 104 -6.31 6.98 14.38
N ASP A 105 -5.58 7.83 13.63
CA ASP A 105 -6.01 9.20 13.32
C ASP A 105 -7.35 9.25 12.54
N LEU A 106 -7.66 8.23 11.75
CA LEU A 106 -8.90 8.15 10.97
C LEU A 106 -10.07 7.53 11.71
N GLU A 107 -9.82 6.68 12.69
CA GLU A 107 -10.89 6.09 13.51
C GLU A 107 -11.70 7.22 14.18
N ASP A 108 -11.01 8.27 14.63
CA ASP A 108 -11.59 9.49 15.18
C ASP A 108 -12.33 10.35 14.13
N LEU A 109 -11.87 10.34 12.87
CA LEU A 109 -12.38 11.25 11.82
C LEU A 109 -13.48 10.65 10.96
N ALA A 110 -13.45 9.33 10.75
CA ALA A 110 -14.27 8.63 9.77
C ALA A 110 -14.86 7.30 10.28
N SER A 111 -14.56 6.91 11.54
CA SER A 111 -15.02 5.64 12.14
C SER A 111 -14.63 4.41 11.30
N GLU A 112 -13.47 4.47 10.66
CA GLU A 112 -12.91 3.37 9.89
C GLU A 112 -12.09 2.49 10.83
N PRO A 113 -12.33 1.16 10.87
CA PRO A 113 -11.56 0.28 11.73
C PRO A 113 -10.11 0.19 11.27
N THR A 114 -9.19 0.17 12.24
CA THR A 114 -7.77 -0.10 11.98
C THR A 114 -7.61 -1.53 11.43
N PRO A 115 -6.89 -1.73 10.30
CA PRO A 115 -6.72 -3.06 9.73
C PRO A 115 -5.86 -3.98 10.61
N GLU A 116 -6.17 -5.27 10.59
CA GLU A 116 -5.28 -6.30 11.13
C GLU A 116 -4.06 -6.45 10.20
N ILE A 117 -2.84 -6.40 10.75
CA ILE A 117 -1.60 -6.57 9.98
C ILE A 117 -0.98 -7.94 10.27
N ASP A 118 -0.56 -8.64 9.22
CA ASP A 118 0.23 -9.87 9.30
C ASP A 118 1.38 -9.85 8.28
N PHE A 119 2.32 -10.75 8.43
CA PHE A 119 3.56 -10.79 7.65
C PHE A 119 3.69 -12.11 6.89
N LEU A 120 4.18 -12.00 5.65
CA LEU A 120 4.64 -13.14 4.86
C LEU A 120 6.10 -12.89 4.46
N LEU A 121 7.02 -13.56 5.15
CA LEU A 121 8.44 -13.55 4.82
C LEU A 121 8.73 -14.49 3.64
N LEU A 122 9.39 -13.97 2.61
CA LEU A 122 9.94 -14.70 1.48
C LEU A 122 11.43 -14.97 1.76
N GLU A 123 11.75 -16.19 2.17
CA GLU A 123 13.13 -16.60 2.45
C GLU A 123 14.01 -16.65 1.19
N GLU A 124 13.41 -17.00 0.04
CA GLU A 124 14.08 -17.11 -1.25
C GLU A 124 13.29 -16.36 -2.33
N LEU A 125 13.97 -15.49 -3.10
CA LEU A 125 13.37 -14.71 -4.17
C LEU A 125 13.41 -15.43 -5.52
N THR A 126 12.87 -16.65 -5.56
CA THR A 126 12.66 -17.41 -6.80
C THR A 126 11.17 -17.63 -7.04
N ALA A 127 10.76 -17.73 -8.30
CA ALA A 127 9.34 -17.79 -8.65
C ALA A 127 8.60 -18.94 -7.94
N ASP A 128 9.15 -20.16 -7.98
CA ASP A 128 8.54 -21.34 -7.36
C ASP A 128 8.38 -21.20 -5.85
N LYS A 129 9.39 -20.62 -5.17
CA LYS A 129 9.37 -20.42 -3.72
C LYS A 129 8.36 -19.36 -3.32
N ILE A 130 8.26 -18.28 -4.09
CA ILE A 130 7.29 -17.21 -3.86
C ILE A 130 5.87 -17.77 -4.05
N VAL A 131 5.61 -18.47 -5.16
CA VAL A 131 4.31 -19.10 -5.41
C VAL A 131 3.94 -20.07 -4.29
N ALA A 132 4.89 -20.91 -3.85
CA ALA A 132 4.67 -21.84 -2.75
C ALA A 132 4.35 -21.12 -1.42
N ALA A 133 5.06 -20.04 -1.09
CA ALA A 133 4.82 -19.25 0.11
C ALA A 133 3.41 -18.62 0.11
N PHE A 134 2.99 -18.05 -1.02
CA PHE A 134 1.62 -17.53 -1.18
C PHE A 134 0.56 -18.63 -1.03
N LYS A 135 0.78 -19.80 -1.63
CA LYS A 135 -0.15 -20.94 -1.51
C LYS A 135 -0.27 -21.44 -0.07
N GLN A 136 0.85 -21.63 0.60
CA GLN A 136 0.88 -22.07 1.99
C GLN A 136 0.20 -21.04 2.90
N ARG A 137 0.45 -19.75 2.66
CA ARG A 137 -0.20 -18.70 3.44
C ARG A 137 -1.71 -18.66 3.22
N TRP A 138 -2.15 -18.82 1.97
CA TRP A 138 -3.57 -18.91 1.62
C TRP A 138 -4.26 -20.09 2.34
N GLU A 139 -3.65 -21.27 2.29
CA GLU A 139 -4.17 -22.48 2.96
C GLU A 139 -4.26 -22.28 4.48
N LYS A 140 -3.24 -21.68 5.09
CA LYS A 140 -3.26 -21.35 6.52
C LYS A 140 -4.42 -20.41 6.88
N LEU A 141 -4.70 -19.39 6.06
CA LEU A 141 -5.81 -18.47 6.31
C LEU A 141 -7.17 -19.18 6.24
N ASP A 142 -7.32 -20.11 5.30
CA ASP A 142 -8.52 -20.93 5.14
C ASP A 142 -8.70 -21.88 6.34
N ASP A 143 -7.63 -22.54 6.79
CA ASP A 143 -7.61 -23.42 7.96
C ASP A 143 -7.93 -22.67 9.27
N GLU A 144 -7.48 -21.42 9.38
CA GLU A 144 -7.79 -20.50 10.50
C GLU A 144 -9.25 -20.00 10.47
N GLY A 145 -10.02 -20.37 9.43
CA GLY A 145 -11.42 -19.97 9.27
C GLY A 145 -11.59 -18.50 8.93
N HIS A 146 -10.55 -17.85 8.41
CA HIS A 146 -10.65 -16.45 7.98
C HIS A 146 -11.59 -16.35 6.78
N ASN A 147 -12.66 -15.56 6.93
CA ASN A 147 -13.47 -15.18 5.78
C ASN A 147 -12.66 -14.25 4.88
N MET A 148 -12.08 -14.81 3.82
CA MET A 148 -11.23 -14.07 2.89
C MET A 148 -11.99 -13.07 2.02
N GLY A 149 -13.33 -13.13 2.00
CA GLY A 149 -14.20 -12.13 1.38
C GLY A 149 -13.71 -11.71 0.00
N GLN A 150 -13.58 -10.39 -0.22
CA GLN A 150 -12.92 -9.83 -1.39
C GLN A 150 -11.40 -9.73 -1.14
N VAL A 151 -10.63 -10.61 -1.78
CA VAL A 151 -9.16 -10.57 -1.73
C VAL A 151 -8.61 -9.69 -2.83
N ALA A 152 -7.53 -8.97 -2.55
CA ALA A 152 -6.74 -8.23 -3.53
C ALA A 152 -5.24 -8.43 -3.37
N ILE A 153 -4.49 -8.14 -4.43
CA ILE A 153 -3.04 -8.01 -4.40
C ILE A 153 -2.60 -6.64 -4.94
N ASP A 154 -1.73 -5.96 -4.20
CA ASP A 154 -0.98 -4.79 -4.65
C ASP A 154 0.41 -5.23 -5.15
N LEU A 155 0.69 -4.91 -6.40
CA LEU A 155 1.90 -5.28 -7.13
C LEU A 155 2.91 -4.13 -7.25
N THR A 156 2.63 -2.97 -6.65
CA THR A 156 3.43 -1.75 -6.83
C THR A 156 4.83 -1.89 -6.23
N GLY A 157 4.92 -2.47 -5.04
CA GLY A 157 6.19 -2.70 -4.37
C GLY A 157 6.81 -4.06 -4.71
N GLY A 158 7.89 -4.38 -4.00
CA GLY A 158 8.66 -5.60 -4.21
C GLY A 158 9.53 -5.57 -5.47
N THR A 159 10.16 -6.70 -5.76
CA THR A 159 10.91 -6.91 -7.00
C THR A 159 9.97 -7.42 -8.10
N SER A 160 10.35 -7.27 -9.38
CA SER A 160 9.53 -7.78 -10.49
C SER A 160 9.23 -9.28 -10.39
N VAL A 161 10.17 -10.08 -9.84
CA VAL A 161 9.93 -11.51 -9.60
C VAL A 161 8.86 -11.74 -8.52
N MET A 162 8.80 -10.92 -7.48
CA MET A 162 7.73 -10.95 -6.48
C MET A 162 6.39 -10.58 -7.11
N SER A 163 6.34 -9.50 -7.90
CA SER A 163 5.11 -9.02 -8.54
C SER A 163 4.53 -10.07 -9.48
N VAL A 164 5.35 -10.63 -10.39
CA VAL A 164 4.88 -11.65 -11.33
C VAL A 164 4.46 -12.94 -10.61
N SER A 165 5.27 -13.42 -9.67
CA SER A 165 5.01 -14.68 -8.99
C SER A 165 3.81 -14.61 -8.04
N GLY A 166 3.67 -13.50 -7.31
CA GLY A 166 2.52 -13.22 -6.45
C GLY A 166 1.23 -13.10 -7.26
N LEU A 167 1.28 -12.39 -8.39
CA LEU A 167 0.15 -12.31 -9.33
C LEU A 167 -0.27 -13.69 -9.84
N MET A 168 0.68 -14.53 -10.24
CA MET A 168 0.40 -15.90 -10.68
C MET A 168 -0.27 -16.73 -9.57
N ALA A 169 0.29 -16.70 -8.36
CA ALA A 169 -0.27 -17.43 -7.22
C ALA A 169 -1.70 -16.99 -6.88
N MET A 170 -1.97 -15.68 -6.92
CA MET A 170 -3.30 -15.11 -6.67
C MET A 170 -4.32 -15.49 -7.74
N ARG A 171 -3.90 -15.50 -9.02
CA ARG A 171 -4.76 -15.91 -10.13
C ARG A 171 -5.12 -17.39 -10.09
N GLU A 172 -4.19 -18.26 -9.71
CA GLU A 172 -4.48 -19.68 -9.51
C GLU A 172 -5.56 -19.91 -8.43
N ARG A 173 -5.76 -18.94 -7.53
CA ARG A 173 -6.83 -18.95 -6.51
C ARG A 173 -8.08 -18.16 -6.92
N GLY A 174 -8.15 -17.68 -8.17
CA GLY A 174 -9.31 -16.95 -8.69
C GLY A 174 -9.42 -15.50 -8.19
N VAL A 175 -8.33 -14.90 -7.69
CA VAL A 175 -8.34 -13.50 -7.25
C VAL A 175 -8.34 -12.56 -8.46
N GLU A 176 -9.42 -11.82 -8.66
CA GLU A 176 -9.59 -10.88 -9.78
C GLU A 176 -9.07 -9.47 -9.45
N ASN A 177 -9.07 -9.08 -8.18
CA ASN A 177 -8.67 -7.74 -7.73
C ASN A 177 -7.14 -7.61 -7.68
N GLN A 178 -6.55 -7.20 -8.80
CA GLN A 178 -5.10 -7.01 -8.94
C GLN A 178 -4.85 -5.53 -9.19
N TYR A 179 -4.02 -4.89 -8.35
CA TYR A 179 -3.80 -3.46 -8.39
C TYR A 179 -2.33 -3.09 -8.48
N TYR A 180 -2.08 -1.91 -9.03
CA TYR A 180 -0.85 -1.17 -8.84
C TYR A 180 -1.18 0.32 -8.67
N LEU A 181 -0.29 1.05 -8.00
CA LEU A 181 -0.35 2.49 -7.88
C LEU A 181 0.32 3.12 -9.09
N ASP A 182 -0.43 3.93 -9.80
CA ASP A 182 0.07 4.83 -10.81
C ASP A 182 0.13 6.24 -10.23
N PHE A 183 1.20 6.99 -10.48
CA PHE A 183 1.35 8.35 -9.99
C PHE A 183 2.23 9.17 -10.92
N GLU A 184 1.92 10.46 -11.02
CA GLU A 184 2.80 11.41 -11.70
C GLU A 184 3.87 11.87 -10.72
N SER A 185 5.12 11.89 -11.16
CA SER A 185 6.24 12.45 -10.40
C SER A 185 6.52 13.89 -10.82
N ASN A 186 6.87 14.72 -9.84
CA ASN A 186 7.38 16.06 -10.09
C ASN A 186 8.81 15.94 -10.64
N GLN A 187 9.04 16.47 -11.86
CA GLN A 187 10.32 16.34 -12.56
C GLN A 187 11.51 17.00 -11.83
N ASP A 188 11.26 17.99 -10.98
CA ASP A 188 12.33 18.71 -10.26
C ASP A 188 12.76 17.98 -8.98
N THR A 189 11.86 17.20 -8.37
CA THR A 189 12.07 16.58 -7.06
C THR A 189 12.03 15.05 -7.10
N ASN A 190 11.58 14.45 -8.21
CA ASN A 190 11.25 13.03 -8.37
C ASN A 190 10.24 12.49 -7.34
N LEU A 191 9.52 13.38 -6.63
CA LEU A 191 8.50 13.00 -5.66
C LEU A 191 7.11 12.91 -6.31
N PRO A 192 6.20 12.06 -5.82
CA PRO A 192 4.82 12.01 -6.30
C PRO A 192 4.12 13.39 -6.20
N ILE A 193 3.27 13.70 -7.17
CA ILE A 193 2.39 14.87 -7.13
C ILE A 193 1.12 14.49 -6.34
N PRO A 194 0.73 15.25 -5.29
CA PRO A 194 -0.50 14.97 -4.54
C PRO A 194 -1.73 14.90 -5.43
N GLY A 195 -2.56 13.89 -5.19
CA GLY A 195 -3.80 13.70 -5.92
C GLY A 195 -3.64 13.15 -7.33
N THR A 196 -2.42 12.89 -7.82
CA THR A 196 -2.20 12.13 -9.06
C THR A 196 -2.08 10.62 -8.80
N ASN A 197 -1.93 10.21 -7.54
CA ASN A 197 -1.96 8.81 -7.12
C ASN A 197 -3.30 8.17 -7.49
N ARG A 198 -3.24 7.13 -8.33
CA ARG A 198 -4.39 6.37 -8.83
C ARG A 198 -4.14 4.90 -8.60
N LEU A 199 -5.11 4.26 -7.95
CA LEU A 199 -5.16 2.82 -7.91
C LEU A 199 -5.67 2.32 -9.28
N THR A 200 -4.83 1.56 -9.98
CA THR A 200 -5.16 1.03 -11.31
C THR A 200 -5.32 -0.48 -11.24
N SER A 201 -6.40 -0.99 -11.84
CA SER A 201 -6.65 -2.43 -11.93
C SER A 201 -5.95 -3.04 -13.14
N LEU A 202 -5.31 -4.18 -12.94
CA LEU A 202 -4.73 -4.99 -14.00
C LEU A 202 -5.79 -5.87 -14.64
N ILE A 203 -6.40 -5.36 -15.71
CA ILE A 203 -7.34 -6.13 -16.53
C ILE A 203 -6.57 -6.87 -17.61
N PHE A 204 -6.58 -8.20 -17.53
CA PHE A 204 -6.10 -9.03 -18.64
C PHE A 204 -7.32 -9.52 -19.41
N ASN A 205 -7.51 -9.03 -20.62
CA ASN A 205 -8.53 -9.57 -21.52
C ASN A 205 -8.19 -11.02 -21.82
N GLN A 206 -9.03 -11.95 -21.35
CA GLN A 206 -8.98 -13.33 -21.82
C GLN A 206 -9.52 -13.33 -23.26
N ASN A 207 -8.62 -13.42 -24.23
CA ASN A 207 -8.97 -13.71 -25.62
C ASN A 207 -9.28 -15.20 -25.78
#